data_AF-A0A645HSM8-F1
#
_entry.id   AF-A0A645HSM8-F1
#
_cell.length_a   1.000
_cell.length_b   1.000
_cell.length_c   1.000
_cell.angle_alpha   90.00
_cell.angle_beta   90.00
_cell.angle_gamma   90.00
#
_symmetry.space_group_name_H-M   'P 1'
#
loop_
_entity.id
_entity.type
_entity.pdbx_description
1 polymer ?
#
loop_
_entity_poly.entity_id
_entity_poly.type
_entity_poly.pdbx_seq_one_letter_code
_entity_poly.pdbx_strand_id
1 'polypeptide(L)'
;MLNLKNFSRLDREKVSNFSVEEGLDSTLLLARNVLKSKVQIRKEYGHVPEVAGSPSQVNQVFLNIITNAVQAMPERDEPNIVTLRTSVNPEGDMVQVEIQDNGSGIPDNVLPHIFDPFYTTKPIGEGTGMGLSISYKIIHEHGGTILVESVKDVGTAFTILLPLQSTTAQNTSGEAQEHAESDALFTD
;
A
#
# COMPACT_ATOMS: atom_id res chain seq x y z
N MET A 1 -22.08 16.85 1.21
CA MET A 1 -21.85 16.67 2.65
C MET A 1 -21.57 15.19 2.89
N LEU A 2 -20.30 14.77 2.80
CA LEU A 2 -19.92 13.36 2.99
C LEU A 2 -19.82 13.08 4.49
N ASN A 3 -20.67 12.16 4.95
CA ASN A 3 -20.95 11.91 6.36
C ASN A 3 -19.92 10.94 6.96
N LEU A 4 -19.27 11.34 8.04
CA LEU A 4 -18.28 10.57 8.82
C LEU A 4 -18.80 9.18 9.25
N LYS A 5 -20.13 8.99 9.29
CA LYS A 5 -20.78 7.71 9.61
C LYS A 5 -20.74 6.65 8.51
N ASN A 6 -20.35 6.99 7.28
CA ASN A 6 -20.20 5.98 6.21
C ASN A 6 -18.86 5.20 6.29
N PHE A 7 -17.89 5.67 7.09
CA PHE A 7 -16.60 5.00 7.25
C PHE A 7 -16.63 3.81 8.23
N SER A 8 -17.68 3.68 9.06
CA SER A 8 -17.77 2.58 10.04
C SER A 8 -18.48 1.32 9.50
N ARG A 9 -18.95 1.35 8.24
CA ARG A 9 -19.76 0.28 7.63
C ARG A 9 -19.26 -0.20 6.27
N LEU A 10 -18.17 0.35 5.74
CA LEU A 10 -17.47 -0.25 4.60
C LEU A 10 -16.61 -1.38 5.15
N ASP A 11 -17.31 -2.48 5.36
CA ASP A 11 -16.93 -3.87 5.47
C ASP A 11 -15.51 -4.23 5.93
N ARG A 12 -15.45 -5.28 6.74
CA ARG A 12 -14.31 -6.19 6.79
C ARG A 12 -14.01 -6.61 5.35
N GLU A 13 -13.19 -5.84 4.65
CA GLU A 13 -12.70 -6.21 3.34
C GLU A 13 -12.04 -7.58 3.49
N LYS A 14 -12.29 -8.47 2.53
CA LYS A 14 -11.82 -9.85 2.62
C LYS A 14 -10.30 -9.83 2.74
N VAL A 15 -9.80 -10.11 3.94
CA VAL A 15 -8.38 -10.34 4.16
C VAL A 15 -8.00 -11.53 3.30
N SER A 16 -7.05 -11.32 2.40
CA SER A 16 -6.46 -12.34 1.55
C SER A 16 -4.97 -12.10 1.43
N ASN A 17 -4.24 -13.12 0.99
CA ASN A 17 -2.92 -12.86 0.43
C ASN A 17 -3.10 -12.21 -0.94
N PHE A 18 -2.24 -11.25 -1.25
CA PHE A 18 -2.27 -10.56 -2.54
C PHE A 18 -0.89 -10.06 -2.96
N SER A 19 -0.71 -9.94 -4.27
CA SER A 19 0.47 -9.33 -4.87
C SER A 19 0.36 -7.81 -4.86
N VAL A 20 1.34 -7.13 -4.24
CA VAL A 20 1.43 -5.66 -4.27
C VAL A 20 1.74 -5.15 -5.68
N GLU A 21 2.46 -5.93 -6.50
CA GLU A 21 2.82 -5.57 -7.88
C GLU A 21 1.59 -5.59 -8.79
N GLU A 22 0.71 -6.60 -8.65
CA GLU A 22 -0.59 -6.61 -9.32
C GLU A 22 -1.50 -5.48 -8.84
N GLY A 23 -1.42 -5.14 -7.55
CA GLY A 23 -2.11 -4.00 -6.96
C GLY A 23 -1.67 -2.66 -7.58
N LEU A 24 -0.35 -2.44 -7.73
CA LEU A 24 0.21 -1.28 -8.42
C LEU A 24 -0.25 -1.22 -9.88
N ASP A 25 -0.21 -2.34 -10.59
CA ASP A 25 -0.61 -2.40 -12.00
C ASP A 25 -2.11 -2.11 -12.20
N SER A 26 -2.94 -2.66 -11.32
CA SER A 26 -4.38 -2.38 -11.28
C SER A 26 -4.65 -0.91 -10.96
N THR A 27 -3.87 -0.33 -10.04
CA THR A 27 -3.97 1.07 -9.67
C THR A 27 -3.57 1.99 -10.83
N LEU A 28 -2.50 1.68 -11.56
CA LEU A 28 -2.11 2.43 -12.75
C LEU A 28 -3.20 2.40 -13.83
N LEU A 29 -3.88 1.26 -14.01
CA LEU A 29 -5.04 1.13 -14.89
C LEU A 29 -6.18 2.07 -14.49
N LEU A 30 -6.51 2.15 -13.19
CA LEU A 30 -7.52 3.06 -12.66
C LEU A 30 -7.11 4.53 -12.78
N ALA A 31 -5.82 4.82 -12.59
CA ALA A 31 -5.27 6.16 -12.64
C ALA A 31 -5.03 6.69 -14.06
N ARG A 32 -5.26 5.90 -15.13
CA ARG A 32 -4.99 6.27 -16.53
C ARG A 32 -5.48 7.66 -16.93
N ASN A 33 -6.68 8.04 -16.48
CA ASN A 33 -7.26 9.35 -16.79
C ASN A 33 -6.51 10.51 -16.12
N VAL A 34 -5.93 10.28 -14.94
CA VAL A 34 -5.13 11.26 -14.19
C VAL A 34 -3.71 11.32 -14.73
N LEU A 35 -3.11 10.17 -15.04
CA LEU A 35 -1.73 10.05 -15.53
C LEU A 35 -1.49 10.83 -16.84
N LYS A 36 -2.52 10.96 -17.71
CA LYS A 36 -2.44 11.60 -19.05
C LYS A 36 -1.24 11.09 -19.88
N SER A 37 -0.99 11.67 -21.05
CA SER A 37 0.18 11.36 -21.89
C SER A 37 1.48 12.05 -21.43
N LYS A 38 1.46 12.76 -20.29
CA LYS A 38 2.57 13.62 -19.84
C LYS A 38 3.49 12.99 -18.79
N VAL A 39 3.17 11.79 -18.28
CA VAL A 39 3.96 11.13 -17.23
C VAL A 39 4.47 9.77 -17.72
N GLN A 40 5.78 9.57 -17.62
CA GLN A 40 6.41 8.28 -17.85
C GLN A 40 6.32 7.44 -16.58
N ILE A 41 5.79 6.22 -16.68
CA ILE A 41 5.82 5.25 -15.59
C ILE A 41 7.03 4.33 -15.77
N ARG A 42 7.88 4.26 -14.75
CA ARG A 42 8.97 3.28 -14.66
C ARG A 42 8.62 2.25 -13.60
N LYS A 43 8.72 0.97 -13.95
CA LYS A 43 8.46 -0.14 -13.04
C LYS A 43 9.76 -0.89 -12.84
N GLU A 44 10.17 -1.00 -11.59
CA GLU A 44 11.37 -1.68 -11.14
C GLU A 44 10.94 -2.69 -10.07
N TYR A 45 10.19 -3.71 -10.53
CA TYR A 45 9.60 -4.71 -9.65
C TYR A 45 10.62 -5.78 -9.28
N GLY A 46 10.76 -6.03 -7.97
CA GLY A 46 11.68 -7.00 -7.40
C GLY A 46 11.14 -8.42 -7.29
N HIS A 47 9.90 -8.67 -7.72
CA HIS A 47 9.20 -9.96 -7.58
C HIS A 47 9.08 -10.39 -6.12
N VAL A 48 8.47 -9.51 -5.33
CA VAL A 48 8.30 -9.68 -3.88
C VAL A 48 7.19 -10.70 -3.54
N PRO A 49 7.24 -11.34 -2.35
CA PRO A 49 6.17 -12.24 -1.92
C PRO A 49 4.83 -11.52 -1.73
N GLU A 50 3.75 -12.30 -1.69
CA GLU A 50 2.44 -11.78 -1.33
C GLU A 50 2.39 -11.31 0.13
N VAL A 51 1.57 -10.29 0.37
CA VAL A 51 1.28 -9.78 1.71
C VAL A 51 -0.17 -10.10 2.07
N ALA A 52 -0.45 -10.23 3.36
CA ALA A 52 -1.80 -10.47 3.84
C ALA A 52 -2.48 -9.14 4.21
N GLY A 53 -3.73 -8.97 3.78
CA GLY A 53 -4.49 -7.78 4.11
C GLY A 53 -5.66 -7.59 3.17
N SER A 54 -6.15 -6.35 3.10
CA SER A 54 -7.15 -5.98 2.13
C SER A 54 -6.51 -5.37 0.86
N PRO A 55 -6.65 -6.02 -0.30
CA PRO A 55 -6.11 -5.50 -1.55
C PRO A 55 -6.74 -4.16 -1.95
N SER A 56 -8.04 -3.96 -1.71
CA SER A 56 -8.75 -2.73 -2.11
C SER A 56 -8.30 -1.52 -1.29
N GLN A 57 -8.11 -1.69 0.01
CA GLN A 57 -7.57 -0.67 0.90
C GLN A 57 -6.12 -0.31 0.50
N VAL A 58 -5.26 -1.29 0.28
CA VAL A 58 -3.87 -1.01 -0.13
C VAL A 58 -3.80 -0.36 -1.52
N ASN A 59 -4.65 -0.78 -2.46
CA ASN A 59 -4.77 -0.11 -3.76
C ASN A 59 -5.28 1.34 -3.63
N GLN A 60 -6.13 1.64 -2.66
CA GLN A 60 -6.53 3.03 -2.36
C GLN A 60 -5.33 3.86 -1.89
N VAL A 61 -4.42 3.27 -1.10
CA VAL A 61 -3.17 3.94 -0.69
C VAL A 61 -2.31 4.25 -1.90
N PHE A 62 -2.08 3.27 -2.78
CA PHE A 62 -1.32 3.46 -4.01
C PHE A 62 -1.95 4.55 -4.89
N LEU A 63 -3.28 4.53 -5.05
CA LEU A 63 -3.99 5.52 -5.86
C LEU A 63 -3.80 6.93 -5.30
N ASN A 64 -3.91 7.10 -3.98
CA ASN A 64 -3.70 8.40 -3.33
C ASN A 64 -2.28 8.93 -3.55
N ILE A 65 -1.27 8.07 -3.41
CA ILE A 65 0.13 8.48 -3.57
C ILE A 65 0.44 8.78 -5.04
N ILE A 66 0.03 7.92 -5.97
CA ILE A 66 0.24 8.13 -7.42
C ILE A 66 -0.47 9.39 -7.91
N THR A 67 -1.70 9.65 -7.44
CA THR A 67 -2.41 10.89 -7.83
C THR A 67 -1.75 12.13 -7.26
N ASN A 68 -1.24 12.08 -6.03
CA ASN A 68 -0.45 13.16 -5.45
C ASN A 68 0.85 13.42 -6.23
N ALA A 69 1.58 12.36 -6.60
CA ALA A 69 2.77 12.44 -7.42
C ALA A 69 2.50 13.16 -8.75
N VAL A 70 1.45 12.76 -9.48
CA VAL A 70 1.07 13.41 -10.75
C VAL A 70 0.67 14.87 -10.55
N GLN A 71 -0.03 15.19 -9.47
CA GLN A 71 -0.45 16.57 -9.18
C GLN A 71 0.71 17.48 -8.78
N ALA A 72 1.81 16.93 -8.25
CA ALA A 72 3.03 17.66 -7.93
C ALA A 72 3.90 17.93 -9.16
N MET A 73 3.55 17.40 -10.35
CA MET A 73 4.38 17.54 -11.54
C MET A 73 4.28 18.94 -12.15
N PRO A 74 5.42 19.65 -12.32
CA PRO A 74 5.44 20.92 -13.01
C PRO A 74 5.27 20.77 -14.52
N GLU A 75 4.88 21.86 -15.19
CA GLU A 75 5.02 21.99 -16.64
C GLU A 75 6.46 22.38 -16.96
N ARG A 76 7.20 21.47 -17.61
CA ARG A 76 8.61 21.64 -18.01
C ARG A 76 8.94 20.77 -19.22
N ASP A 77 10.08 21.02 -19.83
CA ASP A 77 10.57 20.27 -21.00
C ASP A 77 11.08 18.86 -20.62
N GLU A 78 11.57 18.71 -19.40
CA GLU A 78 12.04 17.43 -18.87
C GLU A 78 10.86 16.46 -18.60
N PRO A 79 11.03 15.16 -18.87
CA PRO A 79 9.95 14.20 -18.66
C PRO A 79 9.57 14.11 -17.18
N ASN A 80 8.27 14.20 -16.91
CA ASN A 80 7.73 13.83 -15.62
C ASN A 80 7.74 12.31 -15.50
N ILE A 81 8.28 11.80 -14.40
CA ILE A 81 8.54 10.38 -14.17
C ILE A 81 7.96 10.01 -12.82
N VAL A 82 7.18 8.93 -12.80
CA VAL A 82 6.86 8.20 -11.57
C VAL A 82 7.53 6.83 -11.66
N THR A 83 8.37 6.53 -10.68
CA THR A 83 9.06 5.24 -10.56
C THR A 83 8.43 4.44 -9.44
N LEU A 84 8.05 3.20 -9.75
CA LEU A 84 7.50 2.24 -8.81
C LEU A 84 8.55 1.16 -8.57
N ARG A 85 8.98 0.98 -7.33
CA ARG A 85 9.92 -0.07 -6.93
C ARG A 85 9.28 -1.00 -5.92
N THR A 86 9.57 -2.28 -6.05
CA THR A 86 9.23 -3.28 -5.01
C THR A 86 10.49 -4.03 -4.61
N SER A 87 10.64 -4.27 -3.32
CA SER A 87 11.73 -5.10 -2.78
C SER A 87 11.32 -5.71 -1.44
N VAL A 88 12.09 -6.66 -0.95
CA VAL A 88 12.02 -7.07 0.46
C VAL A 88 13.08 -6.26 1.20
N ASN A 89 12.76 -5.75 2.39
CA ASN A 89 13.71 -5.01 3.21
C ASN A 89 14.92 -5.90 3.61
N PRO A 90 16.04 -5.30 4.05
CA PRO A 90 17.24 -6.06 4.43
C PRO A 90 17.00 -7.12 5.52
N GLU A 91 16.05 -6.87 6.43
CA GLU A 91 15.70 -7.79 7.51
C GLU A 91 14.87 -9.00 7.03
N GLY A 92 14.27 -8.94 5.83
CA GLY A 92 13.53 -10.06 5.24
C GLY A 92 12.11 -10.23 5.77
N ASP A 93 11.57 -9.27 6.52
CA ASP A 93 10.28 -9.37 7.21
C ASP A 93 9.22 -8.38 6.69
N MET A 94 9.59 -7.49 5.77
CA MET A 94 8.69 -6.50 5.18
C MET A 94 8.84 -6.46 3.66
N VAL A 95 7.70 -6.38 2.97
CA VAL A 95 7.65 -5.90 1.58
C VAL A 95 7.72 -4.39 1.60
N GLN A 96 8.65 -3.86 0.82
CA GLN A 96 8.82 -2.45 0.54
C GLN A 96 8.24 -2.11 -0.83
N VAL A 97 7.32 -1.14 -0.86
CA VAL A 97 6.79 -0.52 -2.08
C VAL A 97 7.16 0.95 -2.07
N GLU A 98 8.01 1.37 -2.99
CA GLU A 98 8.40 2.77 -3.16
C GLU A 98 7.69 3.37 -4.38
N ILE A 99 7.12 4.56 -4.19
CA ILE A 99 6.53 5.37 -5.23
C ILE A 99 7.28 6.70 -5.24
N GLN A 100 8.19 6.85 -6.19
CA GLN A 100 9.02 8.05 -6.34
C GLN A 100 8.56 8.89 -7.53
N ASP A 101 8.46 10.19 -7.32
CA ASP A 101 8.22 11.19 -8.35
C ASP A 101 9.40 12.16 -8.48
N ASN A 102 9.54 12.78 -9.66
CA ASN A 102 10.46 13.89 -9.88
C ASN A 102 9.73 15.25 -9.92
N GLY A 103 8.63 15.39 -9.19
CA GLY A 103 7.79 16.59 -9.16
C GLY A 103 8.42 17.75 -8.38
N SER A 104 7.59 18.65 -7.89
CA SER A 104 8.01 19.85 -7.15
C SER A 104 8.54 19.57 -5.74
N GLY A 105 8.43 18.33 -5.25
CA GLY A 105 8.79 18.01 -3.87
C GLY A 105 7.92 18.72 -2.83
N ILE A 106 8.27 18.52 -1.56
CA ILE A 106 7.55 19.04 -0.39
C ILE A 106 8.53 19.91 0.40
N PRO A 107 8.19 21.18 0.70
CA PRO A 107 9.00 22.04 1.56
C PRO A 107 9.14 21.48 2.99
N ASP A 108 10.30 21.68 3.62
CA ASP A 108 10.61 21.18 4.97
C ASP A 108 9.60 21.62 6.05
N ASN A 109 9.02 22.81 5.90
CA ASN A 109 8.01 23.33 6.82
C ASN A 109 6.61 22.72 6.61
N VAL A 110 6.40 22.01 5.50
CA VAL A 110 5.14 21.35 5.12
C VAL A 110 5.22 19.85 5.43
N LEU A 111 6.39 19.24 5.22
CA LEU A 111 6.60 17.79 5.33
C LEU A 111 6.08 17.16 6.65
N PRO A 112 6.26 17.77 7.85
CA PRO A 112 5.76 17.20 9.10
C PRO A 112 4.23 17.10 9.18
N HIS A 113 3.51 17.85 8.35
CA HIS A 113 2.06 18.01 8.43
C HIS A 113 1.30 17.23 7.35
N ILE A 114 2.00 16.55 6.43
CA ILE A 114 1.33 15.95 5.26
C ILE A 114 0.37 14.79 5.63
N PHE A 115 0.54 14.21 6.82
CA PHE A 115 -0.34 13.17 7.35
C PHE A 115 -1.42 13.73 8.29
N ASP A 116 -1.38 15.03 8.62
CA ASP A 116 -2.38 15.67 9.47
C ASP A 116 -3.74 15.70 8.73
N PRO A 117 -4.83 15.23 9.36
CA PRO A 117 -6.15 15.28 8.73
C PRO A 117 -6.53 16.70 8.31
N PHE A 118 -7.08 16.83 7.10
CA PHE A 118 -7.52 18.09 6.48
C PHE A 118 -6.38 19.05 6.09
N TYR A 119 -5.12 18.70 6.32
CA TYR A 119 -4.00 19.51 5.88
C TYR A 119 -3.84 19.42 4.35
N THR A 120 -3.79 20.56 3.68
CA THR A 120 -3.60 20.64 2.22
C THR A 120 -2.99 21.98 1.84
N THR A 121 -2.04 21.96 0.90
CA THR A 121 -1.50 23.15 0.25
C THR A 121 -2.26 23.52 -1.03
N LYS A 122 -3.21 22.68 -1.44
CA LYS A 122 -4.02 22.87 -2.66
C LYS A 122 -5.10 23.93 -2.45
N PRO A 123 -5.52 24.63 -3.52
CA PRO A 123 -6.64 25.56 -3.48
C PRO A 123 -7.93 24.95 -2.92
N ILE A 124 -8.81 25.81 -2.41
CA ILE A 124 -10.11 25.41 -1.88
C ILE A 124 -10.90 24.66 -2.95
N GLY A 125 -11.31 23.43 -2.65
CA GLY A 125 -12.06 22.57 -3.55
C GLY A 125 -11.22 21.61 -4.41
N GLU A 126 -9.89 21.74 -4.42
CA GLU A 126 -8.98 20.88 -5.20
C GLU A 126 -8.32 19.76 -4.38
N GLY A 127 -8.45 19.82 -3.05
CA GLY A 127 -7.95 18.79 -2.14
C GLY A 127 -8.79 18.72 -0.88
N THR A 128 -9.15 17.50 -0.46
CA THR A 128 -9.85 17.27 0.83
C THR A 128 -8.90 17.28 2.02
N GLY A 129 -7.58 17.19 1.78
CA GLY A 129 -6.57 16.99 2.83
C GLY A 129 -6.69 15.65 3.57
N MET A 130 -7.49 14.71 3.05
CA MET A 130 -7.74 13.42 3.73
C MET A 130 -6.89 12.28 3.20
N GLY A 131 -6.41 12.35 1.95
CA GLY A 131 -5.80 11.23 1.24
C GLY A 131 -4.65 10.57 2.00
N LEU A 132 -3.63 11.35 2.37
CA LEU A 132 -2.45 10.82 3.07
C LEU A 132 -2.75 10.39 4.51
N SER A 133 -3.63 11.09 5.23
CA SER A 133 -4.06 10.66 6.58
C SER A 133 -4.78 9.31 6.56
N ILE A 134 -5.64 9.08 5.56
CA ILE A 134 -6.31 7.79 5.34
C ILE A 134 -5.29 6.73 4.93
N SER A 135 -4.37 7.07 4.03
CA SER A 135 -3.29 6.16 3.62
C SER A 135 -2.47 5.68 4.81
N TYR A 136 -2.02 6.60 5.68
CA TYR A 136 -1.27 6.26 6.88
C TYR A 136 -2.06 5.33 7.80
N LYS A 137 -3.35 5.65 8.04
CA LYS A 137 -4.23 4.81 8.85
C LYS A 137 -4.38 3.40 8.26
N ILE A 138 -4.65 3.29 6.96
CA ILE A 138 -4.82 1.99 6.28
C ILE A 138 -3.56 1.15 6.45
N ILE A 139 -2.38 1.70 6.13
CA ILE A 139 -1.12 0.95 6.23
C ILE A 139 -0.83 0.55 7.69
N HIS A 140 -1.12 1.42 8.65
CA HIS A 140 -0.96 1.10 10.07
C HIS A 140 -1.92 -0.03 10.52
N GLU A 141 -3.16 -0.05 10.05
CA GLU A 141 -4.12 -1.14 10.29
C GLU A 141 -3.67 -2.46 9.65
N HIS A 142 -2.79 -2.42 8.65
CA HIS A 142 -2.12 -3.58 8.06
C HIS A 142 -0.81 -3.97 8.78
N GLY A 143 -0.49 -3.33 9.92
CA GLY A 143 0.76 -3.57 10.67
C GLY A 143 2.00 -3.00 10.00
N GLY A 144 1.82 -2.12 9.00
CA GLY A 144 2.88 -1.49 8.24
C GLY A 144 3.19 -0.06 8.69
N THR A 145 4.02 0.61 7.89
CA THR A 145 4.27 2.05 8.02
C THR A 145 4.50 2.72 6.67
N ILE A 146 4.39 4.05 6.62
CA ILE A 146 4.74 4.86 5.45
C ILE A 146 5.87 5.81 5.84
N LEU A 147 6.97 5.76 5.11
CA LEU A 147 8.08 6.70 5.18
C LEU A 147 7.98 7.68 3.99
N VAL A 148 8.50 8.88 4.19
CA VAL A 148 8.55 9.91 3.14
C VAL A 148 9.90 10.61 3.16
N GLU A 149 10.49 10.71 1.98
CA GLU A 149 11.68 11.51 1.73
C GLU A 149 11.33 12.50 0.61
N SER A 150 11.57 13.78 0.81
CA SER A 150 11.23 14.80 -0.18
C SER A 150 12.22 15.93 -0.13
N VAL A 151 12.59 16.42 -1.32
CA VAL A 151 13.40 17.62 -1.46
C VAL A 151 12.67 18.55 -2.43
N LYS A 152 12.43 19.78 -1.98
CA LYS A 152 11.79 20.81 -2.78
C LYS A 152 12.52 20.99 -4.12
N ASP A 153 11.75 21.08 -5.19
CA ASP A 153 12.17 21.22 -6.58
C ASP A 153 12.98 20.02 -7.14
N VAL A 154 13.03 18.89 -6.41
CA VAL A 154 13.69 17.65 -6.84
C VAL A 154 12.68 16.50 -6.99
N GLY A 155 11.80 16.31 -6.00
CA GLY A 155 10.80 15.25 -6.02
C GLY A 155 10.49 14.67 -4.63
N THR A 156 9.66 13.63 -4.62
CA THR A 156 9.25 12.92 -3.40
C THR A 156 9.32 11.42 -3.59
N ALA A 157 9.73 10.68 -2.56
CA ALA A 157 9.63 9.24 -2.47
C ALA A 157 8.76 8.88 -1.26
N PHE A 158 7.67 8.15 -1.51
CA PHE A 158 6.89 7.49 -0.46
C PHE A 158 7.27 6.02 -0.43
N THR A 159 7.63 5.52 0.75
CA THR A 159 8.00 4.12 0.96
C THR A 159 7.01 3.47 1.91
N ILE A 160 6.22 2.54 1.39
CA ILE A 160 5.23 1.76 2.12
C ILE A 160 5.88 0.44 2.53
N LEU A 161 5.87 0.15 3.83
CA LEU A 161 6.35 -1.09 4.39
C LEU A 161 5.15 -1.92 4.86
N LEU A 162 5.02 -3.14 4.35
CA LEU A 162 3.97 -4.08 4.72
C LEU A 162 4.59 -5.38 5.23
N PRO A 163 4.14 -5.93 6.37
CA PRO A 163 4.75 -7.12 6.95
C PRO A 163 4.52 -8.34 6.07
N LEU A 164 5.60 -9.11 5.85
CA LEU A 164 5.52 -10.48 5.40
C LEU A 164 5.00 -11.32 6.57
N GLN A 165 3.99 -12.16 6.33
CA GLN A 165 3.62 -13.13 7.34
C GLN A 165 4.81 -14.07 7.54
N SER A 166 5.33 -14.14 8.78
CA SER A 166 6.35 -15.12 9.14
C SER A 166 5.84 -16.50 8.77
N THR A 167 6.55 -17.18 7.87
CA THR A 167 6.26 -18.57 7.49
C THR A 167 6.69 -19.50 8.64
N THR A 168 6.05 -19.39 9.81
CA THR A 168 6.37 -20.23 10.97
C THR A 168 5.18 -21.14 11.26
N ALA A 169 5.26 -22.35 10.69
CA ALA A 169 4.60 -23.60 11.07
C ALA A 169 3.05 -23.65 11.13
N GLN A 170 2.43 -23.98 9.99
CA GLN A 170 1.25 -24.86 9.98
C GLN A 170 1.73 -26.31 9.84
N ASN A 171 2.14 -26.93 10.95
CA ASN A 171 2.39 -28.37 11.04
C ASN A 171 2.07 -28.86 12.46
N THR A 172 0.83 -28.66 12.90
CA THR A 172 0.26 -29.44 14.01
C THR A 172 -1.26 -29.48 13.89
N SER A 173 -1.77 -30.47 13.16
CA SER A 173 -3.08 -31.07 13.45
C SER A 173 -3.20 -32.46 12.81
N GLY A 174 -2.83 -33.48 13.57
CA GLY A 174 -3.66 -34.68 13.72
C GLY A 174 -3.47 -35.85 12.75
N GLU A 175 -2.30 -36.50 12.76
CA GLU A 175 -2.26 -37.94 12.54
C GLU A 175 -2.52 -38.65 13.87
N ALA A 176 -3.76 -39.13 14.08
CA ALA A 176 -4.08 -40.26 14.95
C ALA A 176 -5.57 -40.60 14.82
N GLN A 177 -5.91 -41.51 13.90
CA GLN A 177 -7.02 -42.45 14.08
C GLN A 177 -7.02 -43.50 12.95
N GLU A 178 -6.21 -44.53 13.11
CA GLU A 178 -6.49 -45.84 12.52
C GLU A 178 -5.79 -46.93 13.36
N HIS A 179 -6.55 -47.64 14.19
CA HIS A 179 -6.33 -49.05 14.51
C HIS A 179 -7.59 -49.67 15.13
N ALA A 180 -8.37 -50.26 14.22
CA ALA A 180 -9.16 -51.49 14.29
C ALA A 180 -9.68 -52.02 15.64
N GLU A 181 -11.01 -52.17 15.68
CA GLU A 181 -11.71 -53.22 16.42
C GLU A 181 -11.32 -54.63 15.91
N SER A 182 -11.15 -55.56 16.86
CA SER A 182 -11.68 -56.94 16.89
C SER A 182 -10.65 -57.96 17.40
N ASP A 183 -10.82 -58.45 18.64
CA ASP A 183 -10.85 -59.89 18.92
C ASP A 183 -11.10 -60.23 20.41
N ALA A 184 -11.90 -61.30 20.61
CA ALA A 184 -12.15 -62.11 21.83
C ALA A 184 -12.93 -61.42 22.98
N LEU A 185 -14.22 -61.69 23.28
CA LEU A 185 -14.91 -62.97 23.57
C LEU A 185 -14.19 -63.85 24.64
N PHE A 186 -14.85 -63.97 25.81
CA PHE A 186 -14.81 -65.00 26.88
C PHE A 186 -14.18 -64.68 28.26
N THR A 187 -15.01 -64.98 29.29
CA THR A 187 -14.77 -65.33 30.72
C THR A 187 -14.22 -64.24 31.64
N ASP A 188 -14.77 -63.93 32.82
CA ASP A 188 -15.65 -64.66 33.77
C ASP A 188 -16.51 -63.63 34.55
#